data_AF-A0A919NRF7-F1
#
_entry.id   AF-A0A919NRF7-F1
#
_cell.length_a   1.000
_cell.length_b   1.000
_cell.length_c   1.000
_cell.angle_alpha   90.00
_cell.angle_beta   90.00
_cell.angle_gamma   90.00
#
_symmetry.space_group_name_H-M   'P 1'
#
loop_
_entity.id
_entity.type
_entity.pdbx_description
1 polymer ?
#
loop_
_entity_poly.entity_id
_entity_poly.type
_entity_poly.pdbx_seq_one_letter_code
_entity_poly.pdbx_strand_id
1 'polypeptide(L)'
;MRKIAASAAAAASVAVVASVAVATNAQAAAGCQVTYQVSSQWTGGFTAAIAIRNLGDPINGWKLGWTFAAGQTITQSWGFTASPASGAVVATNADYTAAIGTGSSVDVGFNGTWTSTNPVPTAFTLNGTACTGTTTPTTAPTTPGTSPPTTPATSPPTTAPTTVPPTTSPPAARPTVAKDGTGTYTTVQAAVDAVPATNTARQVITIKAGTYREIVTVNKPYVTLQGLGSAAAQTVIVNNHSNAGGYGTSNSATVFVKAKDFAATNLTMSNDYGEGSQAVAVNVNGDRAVFNNVRFLGNQDTLLVNNYRHYFVNSYVEGTVDFIFGGASAVFHNSNIYEKRSTGGPITAANTDPSLTYGILFYKSTITGAANNVTGLGRPWGPAAQVVFRECSLSATIKTSQPWTDMSENTWQNARFFEYRNTGSGAGSNGNRPQLSDSAAATYTPQKYLAGTDGWNPIV
;
A
#
# COMPACT_ATOMS: atom_id res chain seq x y z
N MET A 1 79.93 -5.76 42.69
CA MET A 1 80.36 -6.85 41.76
C MET A 1 79.25 -7.00 40.73
N ARG A 2 79.39 -7.07 39.39
CA ARG A 2 80.49 -6.94 38.39
C ARG A 2 79.92 -5.99 37.30
N LYS A 3 80.58 -4.90 36.89
CA LYS A 3 81.65 -4.75 35.87
C LYS A 3 81.20 -4.89 34.39
N ILE A 4 81.37 -3.78 33.63
CA ILE A 4 81.94 -3.68 32.25
C ILE A 4 80.96 -4.04 31.09
N ALA A 5 80.93 -3.39 29.90
CA ALA A 5 81.75 -2.32 29.30
C ALA A 5 80.90 -1.29 28.51
N ALA A 6 81.51 -0.14 28.17
CA ALA A 6 81.08 0.72 27.07
C ALA A 6 81.81 0.34 25.76
N SER A 7 81.23 0.69 24.60
CA SER A 7 81.95 0.91 23.34
C SER A 7 81.11 1.79 22.42
N ALA A 8 81.74 2.77 21.78
CA ALA A 8 81.09 3.77 20.94
C ALA A 8 81.38 3.52 19.46
N ALA A 9 80.45 3.92 18.58
CA ALA A 9 80.71 4.20 17.18
C ALA A 9 79.73 5.29 16.72
N ALA A 10 80.24 6.34 16.09
CA ALA A 10 79.46 7.46 15.56
C ALA A 10 79.49 7.45 14.03
N ALA A 11 78.37 7.80 13.38
CA ALA A 11 78.38 8.28 12.01
C ALA A 11 77.09 9.02 11.61
N ALA A 12 77.30 10.15 10.90
CA ALA A 12 76.45 10.73 9.86
C ALA A 12 75.00 11.15 10.16
N SER A 13 74.80 12.46 10.19
CA SER A 13 73.51 13.15 10.13
C SER A 13 72.78 12.94 8.79
N VAL A 14 71.49 12.61 8.84
CA VAL A 14 70.52 13.01 7.82
C VAL A 14 69.34 13.64 8.52
N ALA A 15 69.14 14.94 8.32
CA ALA A 15 67.96 15.65 8.82
C ALA A 15 66.74 15.31 7.95
N VAL A 16 66.19 14.11 8.11
CA VAL A 16 64.85 13.82 7.60
C VAL A 16 63.86 14.54 8.51
N VAL A 17 63.27 15.62 8.01
CA VAL A 17 62.01 16.14 8.57
C VAL A 17 60.95 15.08 8.28
N ALA A 18 60.90 14.08 9.16
CA ALA A 18 59.78 13.17 9.25
C ALA A 18 58.58 14.02 9.72
N SER A 19 57.90 14.58 8.74
CA SER A 19 56.51 14.99 8.89
C SER A 19 55.77 13.72 9.28
N VAL A 20 55.63 13.53 10.60
CA VAL A 20 54.59 12.65 11.13
C VAL A 20 53.31 13.28 10.63
N ALA A 21 52.83 12.77 9.49
CA ALA A 21 51.46 12.99 9.08
C ALA A 21 50.64 12.53 10.27
N VAL A 22 50.10 13.51 11.01
CA VAL A 22 49.01 13.25 11.93
C VAL A 22 48.02 12.47 11.10
N ALA A 23 47.74 11.23 11.51
CA ALA A 23 46.73 10.43 10.86
C ALA A 23 45.41 11.15 11.11
N THR A 24 45.08 12.06 10.19
CA THR A 24 43.77 12.68 10.09
C THR A 24 42.82 11.51 10.01
N ASN A 25 41.95 11.36 11.01
CA ASN A 25 40.94 10.30 11.04
C ASN A 25 40.26 10.31 9.68
N ALA A 26 40.56 9.31 8.83
CA ALA A 26 39.88 9.16 7.56
C ALA A 26 38.44 8.84 7.93
N GLN A 27 37.55 9.79 7.64
CA GLN A 27 36.18 9.84 8.17
C GLN A 27 35.54 8.46 8.19
N ALA A 28 35.02 8.05 9.36
CA ALA A 28 34.15 6.89 9.44
C ALA A 28 33.00 7.05 8.42
N ALA A 29 32.61 5.95 7.78
CA ALA A 29 31.61 5.95 6.72
C ALA A 29 30.36 6.76 7.13
N ALA A 30 29.89 7.62 6.22
CA ALA A 30 28.67 8.37 6.44
C ALA A 30 27.53 7.39 6.80
N GLY A 31 26.78 7.57 7.87
CA GLY A 31 26.42 8.84 8.48
C GLY A 31 24.90 8.81 8.55
N CYS A 32 24.38 8.13 9.57
CA CYS A 32 22.98 7.75 9.77
C CYS A 32 21.96 8.83 9.38
N GLN A 33 20.75 8.38 9.06
CA GLN A 33 19.58 9.25 8.97
C GLN A 33 18.59 8.85 10.08
N VAL A 34 18.12 9.82 10.84
CA VAL A 34 17.17 9.60 11.93
C VAL A 34 15.93 10.45 11.69
N THR A 35 14.78 9.80 11.71
CA THR A 35 13.48 10.48 11.67
C THR A 35 12.85 10.38 13.05
N TYR A 36 12.64 11.51 13.71
CA TYR A 36 11.84 11.58 14.93
C TYR A 36 10.52 12.26 14.59
N GLN A 37 9.41 11.59 14.89
CA GLN A 37 8.07 12.10 14.65
C GLN A 37 7.25 12.05 15.94
N VAL A 38 6.61 13.16 16.31
CA VAL A 38 5.53 13.15 17.31
C VAL A 38 4.26 12.63 16.63
N SER A 39 3.96 11.35 16.84
CA SER A 39 2.83 10.64 16.21
C SER A 39 1.48 11.11 16.76
N SER A 40 1.44 11.52 18.03
CA SER A 40 0.28 12.15 18.66
C SER A 40 0.74 13.00 19.86
N GLN A 41 -0.01 14.04 20.20
CA GLN A 41 0.21 14.83 21.41
C GLN A 41 -1.10 15.31 22.02
N TRP A 42 -1.09 15.48 23.34
CA TRP A 42 -2.20 15.96 24.16
C TRP A 42 -1.64 16.83 25.28
N THR A 43 -2.50 17.45 26.09
CA THR A 43 -2.08 18.30 27.22
C THR A 43 -1.17 17.53 28.17
N GLY A 44 0.10 17.92 28.25
CA GLY A 44 1.12 17.32 29.12
C GLY A 44 1.73 15.99 28.63
N GLY A 45 1.34 15.46 27.47
CA GLY A 45 1.84 14.17 26.98
C GLY A 45 1.93 14.03 25.45
N PHE A 46 2.68 13.03 25.01
CA PHE A 46 2.87 12.73 23.60
C PHE A 46 3.35 11.28 23.36
N THR A 47 3.15 10.81 22.13
CA THR A 47 3.78 9.60 21.60
C THR A 47 4.72 10.00 20.47
N ALA A 48 5.93 9.47 20.46
CA ALA A 48 6.90 9.67 19.40
C ALA A 48 7.41 8.35 18.81
N ALA A 49 7.57 8.32 17.49
CA ALA A 49 8.24 7.27 16.75
C ALA A 49 9.64 7.76 16.32
N ILE A 50 10.60 6.85 16.32
CA ILE A 50 11.97 7.08 15.85
C ILE A 50 12.33 6.00 14.82
N ALA A 51 12.63 6.40 13.59
CA ALA A 51 13.24 5.54 12.59
C ALA A 51 14.75 5.81 12.54
N ILE A 52 15.58 4.79 12.72
CA ILE A 52 17.04 4.86 12.61
C ILE A 52 17.44 4.14 11.33
N ARG A 53 17.90 4.88 10.33
CA ARG A 53 18.46 4.33 9.09
C ARG A 53 19.98 4.32 9.15
N ASN A 54 20.55 3.14 8.96
CA ASN A 54 21.99 2.98 8.83
C ASN A 54 22.41 3.29 7.39
N LEU A 55 23.32 4.24 7.19
CA LEU A 55 23.88 4.59 5.88
C LEU A 55 25.33 4.08 5.67
N GLY A 56 25.95 3.54 6.73
CA GLY A 56 27.29 2.93 6.69
C GLY A 56 27.23 1.40 6.77
N ASP A 57 28.34 0.78 7.20
CA ASP A 57 28.46 -0.68 7.34
C ASP A 57 27.40 -1.28 8.29
N PRO A 58 26.99 -2.55 8.13
CA PRO A 58 25.95 -3.17 8.95
C PRO A 58 26.29 -3.12 10.44
N ILE A 59 25.37 -2.59 11.25
CA ILE A 59 25.54 -2.52 12.71
C ILE A 59 24.67 -3.59 13.38
N ASN A 60 25.20 -4.19 14.45
CA ASN A 60 24.46 -5.10 15.32
C ASN A 60 24.68 -4.68 16.77
N GLY A 61 23.74 -3.89 17.29
CA GLY A 61 23.88 -3.08 18.50
C GLY A 61 24.00 -1.60 18.13
N TRP A 62 23.11 -0.78 18.69
CA TRP A 62 23.11 0.66 18.45
C TRP A 62 22.70 1.48 19.68
N LYS A 63 23.27 2.67 19.75
CA LYS A 63 22.96 3.72 20.72
C LYS A 63 22.61 5.01 19.99
N LEU A 64 21.38 5.47 20.13
CA LEU A 64 20.91 6.73 19.56
C LEU A 64 20.88 7.82 20.64
N GLY A 65 21.65 8.89 20.46
CA GLY A 65 21.67 10.05 21.35
C GLY A 65 20.88 11.24 20.79
N TRP A 66 20.14 11.95 21.64
CA TRP A 66 19.52 13.26 21.33
C TRP A 66 19.29 14.09 22.61
N THR A 67 18.89 15.35 22.47
CA THR A 67 18.57 16.22 23.61
C THR A 67 17.16 16.80 23.49
N PHE A 68 16.36 16.69 24.56
CA PHE A 68 15.09 17.39 24.71
C PHE A 68 15.30 18.84 25.14
N ALA A 69 14.58 19.77 24.52
CA ALA A 69 14.81 21.21 24.67
C ALA A 69 13.82 21.93 25.61
N ALA A 70 12.65 21.34 25.92
CA ALA A 70 11.57 22.03 26.65
C ALA A 70 10.92 21.20 27.76
N GLY A 71 11.74 20.45 28.51
CA GLY A 71 11.30 19.69 29.68
C GLY A 71 10.54 18.40 29.34
N GLN A 72 10.87 17.77 28.22
CA GLN A 72 10.28 16.49 27.83
C GLN A 72 10.97 15.30 28.51
N THR A 73 10.18 14.28 28.86
CA THR A 73 10.62 13.07 29.58
C THR A 73 9.97 11.84 28.99
N ILE A 74 10.73 10.77 28.76
CA ILE A 74 10.22 9.46 28.33
C ILE A 74 9.59 8.75 29.54
N THR A 75 8.36 8.25 29.38
CA THR A 75 7.66 7.47 30.40
C THR A 75 7.59 5.97 30.08
N GLN A 76 7.58 5.61 28.79
CA GLN A 76 7.57 4.21 28.33
C GLN A 76 8.19 4.14 26.93
N SER A 77 9.07 3.17 26.67
CA SER A 77 9.69 2.97 25.34
C SER A 77 9.51 1.52 24.85
N TRP A 78 9.56 1.34 23.53
CA TRP A 78 9.58 0.05 22.84
C TRP A 78 10.65 0.06 21.74
N GLY A 79 11.29 -1.08 21.51
CA GLY A 79 12.48 -1.19 20.65
C GLY A 79 13.78 -0.65 21.27
N PHE A 80 13.73 0.02 22.42
CA PHE A 80 14.92 0.49 23.14
C PHE A 80 14.70 0.64 24.65
N THR A 81 15.78 0.86 25.38
CA THR A 81 15.79 1.39 26.75
C THR A 81 16.48 2.75 26.76
N ALA A 82 15.95 3.71 27.54
CA ALA A 82 16.43 5.10 27.56
C ALA A 82 17.14 5.44 28.87
N SER A 83 18.32 6.05 28.79
CA SER A 83 19.02 6.57 29.97
C SER A 83 19.90 7.79 29.63
N PRO A 84 19.73 8.93 30.32
CA PRO A 84 18.56 9.31 31.13
C PRO A 84 17.28 9.38 30.27
N ALA A 85 16.12 9.44 30.93
CA ALA A 85 14.82 9.56 30.25
C ALA A 85 14.46 11.00 29.83
N SER A 86 15.23 12.01 30.26
CA SER A 86 14.99 13.43 29.99
C SER A 86 16.32 14.17 29.77
N GLY A 87 16.28 15.34 29.13
CA GLY A 87 17.50 16.08 28.80
C GLY A 87 18.25 15.39 27.65
N ALA A 88 19.55 15.11 27.84
CA ALA A 88 20.38 14.39 26.87
C ALA A 88 20.16 12.86 26.97
N VAL A 89 19.19 12.35 26.22
CA VAL A 89 18.79 10.94 26.21
C VAL A 89 19.76 10.10 25.38
N VAL A 90 20.10 8.90 25.88
CA VAL A 90 20.68 7.83 25.08
C VAL A 90 19.74 6.62 25.06
N ALA A 91 19.22 6.30 23.89
CA ALA A 91 18.45 5.09 23.61
C ALA A 91 19.39 3.94 23.21
N THR A 92 19.35 2.82 23.91
CA THR A 92 20.08 1.58 23.55
C THR A 92 19.06 0.54 23.07
N ASN A 93 19.32 -0.07 21.93
CA ASN A 93 18.45 -1.05 21.26
C ASN A 93 17.96 -2.19 22.18
N ALA A 94 16.78 -2.74 21.88
CA ALA A 94 16.40 -4.09 22.31
C ALA A 94 17.00 -5.15 21.35
N ASP A 95 17.14 -6.40 21.78
CA ASP A 95 17.80 -7.47 20.98
C ASP A 95 17.17 -7.66 19.60
N TYR A 96 15.82 -7.69 19.52
CA TYR A 96 15.07 -7.83 18.27
C TYR A 96 15.15 -6.61 17.33
N THR A 97 15.80 -5.53 17.77
CA THR A 97 16.07 -4.31 16.98
C THR A 97 17.57 -4.05 16.77
N ALA A 98 18.44 -4.93 17.28
CA ALA A 98 19.89 -4.68 17.32
C ALA A 98 20.52 -4.56 15.93
N ALA A 99 20.08 -5.39 14.98
CA ALA A 99 20.65 -5.49 13.65
C ALA A 99 20.03 -4.46 12.68
N ILE A 100 20.85 -3.53 12.19
CA ILE A 100 20.51 -2.62 11.09
C ILE A 100 21.54 -2.77 9.97
N GLY A 101 21.18 -3.48 8.90
CA GLY A 101 22.00 -3.60 7.70
C GLY A 101 22.27 -2.26 7.01
N THR A 102 23.30 -2.19 6.16
CA THR A 102 23.58 -1.01 5.32
C THR A 102 22.38 -0.65 4.47
N GLY A 103 21.94 0.60 4.54
CA GLY A 103 20.76 1.12 3.84
C GLY A 103 19.42 0.77 4.49
N SER A 104 19.39 -0.17 5.44
CA SER A 104 18.21 -0.58 6.20
C SER A 104 17.89 0.38 7.34
N SER A 105 16.66 0.26 7.86
CA SER A 105 16.19 1.00 9.04
C SER A 105 15.68 0.05 10.12
N VAL A 106 15.63 0.55 11.35
CA VAL A 106 14.78 -0.01 12.41
C VAL A 106 13.88 1.08 12.98
N ASP A 107 12.63 0.72 13.26
CA ASP A 107 11.63 1.60 13.83
C ASP A 107 11.42 1.27 15.30
N VAL A 108 11.51 2.28 16.15
CA VAL A 108 11.30 2.22 17.59
C VAL A 108 10.42 3.39 18.05
N GLY A 109 10.02 3.44 19.31
CA GLY A 109 9.17 4.55 19.77
C GLY A 109 8.97 4.60 21.26
N PHE A 110 8.31 5.66 21.71
CA PHE A 110 8.07 5.90 23.13
C PHE A 110 6.88 6.83 23.38
N ASN A 111 6.30 6.70 24.57
CA ASN A 111 5.42 7.69 25.17
C ASN A 111 6.23 8.59 26.11
N GLY A 112 5.88 9.87 26.16
CA GLY A 112 6.54 10.85 27.01
C GLY A 112 5.61 11.96 27.49
N THR A 113 6.12 12.78 28.40
CA THR A 113 5.46 13.97 28.95
C THR A 113 6.25 15.23 28.61
N TRP A 114 5.60 16.39 28.66
CA TRP A 114 6.22 17.71 28.47
C TRP A 114 5.62 18.72 29.43
N THR A 115 6.41 19.72 29.85
CA THR A 115 5.98 20.72 30.86
C THR A 115 5.66 22.10 30.30
N SER A 116 6.12 22.43 29.09
CA SER A 116 5.90 23.75 28.47
C SER A 116 5.51 23.65 26.99
N THR A 117 6.37 23.05 26.17
CA THR A 117 6.15 22.79 24.74
C THR A 117 6.82 21.47 24.35
N ASN A 118 6.52 20.95 23.17
CA ASN A 118 7.09 19.69 22.68
C ASN A 118 7.87 19.88 21.35
N PRO A 119 9.01 20.60 21.35
CA PRO A 119 9.86 20.73 20.19
C PRO A 119 10.53 19.40 19.83
N VAL A 120 10.48 19.03 18.55
CA VAL A 120 11.20 17.87 17.99
C VAL A 120 12.72 18.09 18.12
N PRO A 121 13.50 17.13 18.65
CA PRO A 121 14.96 17.20 18.64
C PRO A 121 15.48 17.27 17.20
N THR A 122 16.39 18.19 16.91
CA THR A 122 16.92 18.45 15.55
C THR A 122 18.28 17.83 15.28
N ALA A 123 18.94 17.27 16.30
CA ALA A 123 20.26 16.67 16.21
C ALA A 123 20.27 15.28 16.88
N PHE A 124 20.84 14.30 16.18
CA PHE A 124 20.94 12.92 16.60
C PHE A 124 22.36 12.38 16.39
N THR A 125 22.79 11.47 17.26
CA THR A 125 24.01 10.67 17.07
C THR A 125 23.69 9.19 17.09
N LEU A 126 24.30 8.39 16.21
CA LEU A 126 24.26 6.93 16.24
C LEU A 126 25.66 6.40 16.57
N ASN A 127 25.77 5.64 17.65
CA ASN A 127 27.04 5.13 18.18
C ASN A 127 28.10 6.26 18.35
N GLY A 128 27.65 7.46 18.75
CA GLY A 128 28.49 8.66 18.92
C GLY A 128 28.78 9.45 17.64
N THR A 129 28.43 8.94 16.46
CA THR A 129 28.61 9.63 15.17
C THR A 129 27.38 10.47 14.83
N ALA A 130 27.56 11.72 14.40
CA ALA A 130 26.44 12.59 14.02
C ALA A 130 25.67 12.05 12.81
N CYS A 131 24.34 12.06 12.88
CA CYS A 131 23.47 11.64 11.79
C CYS A 131 23.25 12.78 10.79
N THR A 132 24.04 12.79 9.71
CA THR A 132 24.05 13.86 8.69
C THR A 132 23.26 13.55 7.43
N GLY A 133 22.77 12.31 7.26
CA GLY A 133 21.77 11.97 6.23
C GLY A 133 22.23 12.04 4.76
N THR A 134 23.53 12.12 4.47
CA THR A 134 24.07 12.23 3.10
C THR A 134 25.20 11.23 2.85
N THR A 135 25.12 10.48 1.75
CA THR A 135 26.20 9.60 1.28
C THR A 135 27.05 10.29 0.20
N THR A 136 28.31 10.58 0.51
CA THR A 136 29.29 11.04 -0.49
C THR A 136 29.86 9.83 -1.25
N PRO A 137 29.77 9.76 -2.59
CA PRO A 137 30.35 8.64 -3.35
C PRO A 137 31.89 8.68 -3.36
N THR A 138 32.52 7.53 -3.13
CA THR A 138 33.97 7.33 -3.31
C THR A 138 34.29 7.10 -4.79
N THR A 139 35.17 7.92 -5.36
CA THR A 139 35.58 7.82 -6.78
C THR A 139 36.60 6.70 -7.02
N ALA A 140 36.42 5.89 -8.06
CA ALA A 140 37.41 4.93 -8.56
C ALA A 140 38.20 5.49 -9.77
N PRO A 141 39.47 5.10 -9.99
CA PRO A 141 40.41 5.87 -10.80
C PRO A 141 40.47 5.48 -12.29
N THR A 142 40.76 6.45 -13.16
CA THR A 142 41.27 6.23 -14.54
C THR A 142 42.27 7.32 -14.95
N THR A 143 43.10 7.00 -15.94
CA THR A 143 44.46 7.55 -16.18
C THR A 143 44.52 8.81 -17.09
N PRO A 144 45.64 9.57 -17.09
CA PRO A 144 45.76 10.83 -17.83
C PRO A 144 46.29 10.66 -19.27
N GLY A 145 45.84 11.54 -20.17
CA GLY A 145 46.30 11.64 -21.56
C GLY A 145 46.08 13.03 -22.18
N THR A 146 47.11 13.86 -22.13
CA THR A 146 47.67 14.73 -23.21
C THR A 146 46.78 15.51 -24.19
N SER A 147 47.14 16.80 -24.34
CA SER A 147 46.74 17.82 -25.35
C SER A 147 48.04 18.38 -25.99
N PRO A 148 48.11 19.35 -26.95
CA PRO A 148 47.12 20.12 -27.72
C PRO A 148 47.30 19.83 -29.25
N PRO A 149 47.29 20.74 -30.29
CA PRO A 149 46.91 22.16 -30.39
C PRO A 149 46.15 22.64 -31.68
N THR A 150 45.67 23.91 -31.63
CA THR A 150 45.54 24.96 -32.69
C THR A 150 44.95 24.63 -34.10
N THR A 151 44.13 25.47 -34.76
CA THR A 151 44.10 26.95 -34.84
C THR A 151 42.71 27.44 -35.37
N PRO A 152 42.38 28.76 -35.43
CA PRO A 152 41.00 29.25 -35.56
C PRO A 152 40.56 29.72 -36.95
N ALA A 153 39.23 29.91 -37.13
CA ALA A 153 38.65 30.79 -38.15
C ALA A 153 37.32 31.43 -37.67
N THR A 154 37.01 32.62 -38.19
CA THR A 154 35.96 33.54 -37.72
C THR A 154 34.67 33.50 -38.55
N SER A 155 33.54 33.92 -37.95
CA SER A 155 32.38 34.48 -38.68
C SER A 155 31.54 35.41 -37.76
N PRO A 156 30.86 36.44 -38.30
CA PRO A 156 30.18 37.48 -37.50
C PRO A 156 28.78 37.08 -37.01
N PRO A 157 28.18 37.80 -36.04
CA PRO A 157 26.93 37.42 -35.43
C PRO A 157 25.71 37.76 -36.30
N THR A 158 24.75 36.82 -36.37
CA THR A 158 23.38 37.12 -36.80
C THR A 158 22.48 37.11 -35.55
N THR A 159 21.86 38.24 -35.23
CA THR A 159 20.96 38.38 -34.08
C THR A 159 19.63 37.66 -34.35
N ALA A 160 19.43 36.50 -33.73
CA ALA A 160 18.12 35.87 -33.64
C ALA A 160 17.25 36.59 -32.57
N PRO A 161 15.94 36.77 -32.79
CA PRO A 161 15.06 37.38 -31.80
C PRO A 161 14.93 36.53 -30.53
N THR A 162 15.06 37.16 -29.36
CA THR A 162 14.93 36.51 -28.06
C THR A 162 13.47 36.16 -27.73
N THR A 163 12.94 35.08 -28.29
CA THR A 163 11.69 34.48 -27.78
C THR A 163 12.00 33.74 -26.49
N VAL A 164 11.66 34.34 -25.35
CA VAL A 164 11.69 33.66 -24.04
C VAL A 164 10.85 32.39 -24.13
N PRO A 165 11.42 31.19 -23.90
CA PRO A 165 10.62 29.97 -23.82
C PRO A 165 9.64 30.11 -22.65
N PRO A 166 8.34 29.78 -22.83
CA PRO A 166 7.44 29.74 -21.69
C PRO A 166 7.95 28.69 -20.70
N THR A 167 8.21 29.12 -19.47
CA THR A 167 8.61 28.23 -18.36
C THR A 167 7.43 27.41 -17.89
N THR A 168 6.93 26.52 -18.75
CA THR A 168 6.07 25.43 -18.30
C THR A 168 6.91 24.56 -17.36
N SER A 169 6.60 24.61 -16.07
CA SER A 169 7.09 23.62 -15.11
C SER A 169 6.91 22.22 -15.72
N PRO A 170 7.89 21.31 -15.58
CA PRO A 170 7.66 19.91 -15.86
C PRO A 170 6.37 19.44 -15.17
N PRO A 171 5.57 18.55 -15.78
CA PRO A 171 4.42 17.96 -15.10
C PRO A 171 4.87 17.38 -13.77
N ALA A 172 4.19 17.73 -12.69
CA ALA A 172 4.55 17.25 -11.36
C ALA A 172 4.70 15.73 -11.38
N ALA A 173 5.87 15.24 -10.97
CA ALA A 173 6.20 13.82 -11.05
C ALA A 173 5.16 13.01 -10.26
N ARG A 174 4.65 11.93 -10.85
CA ARG A 174 3.58 11.13 -10.23
C ARG A 174 4.10 10.54 -8.91
N PRO A 175 3.36 10.73 -7.79
CA PRO A 175 3.78 10.22 -6.49
C PRO A 175 3.98 8.71 -6.57
N THR A 176 5.23 8.26 -6.38
CA THR A 176 5.59 6.85 -6.52
C THR A 176 5.84 6.22 -5.17
N VAL A 177 5.16 5.13 -4.86
CA VAL A 177 5.40 4.26 -3.71
C VAL A 177 6.40 3.19 -4.14
N ALA A 178 7.47 3.01 -3.36
CA ALA A 178 8.40 1.90 -3.50
C ALA A 178 8.97 1.51 -2.14
N LYS A 179 8.76 0.25 -1.74
CA LYS A 179 9.19 -0.27 -0.42
C LYS A 179 10.71 -0.21 -0.19
N ASP A 180 11.49 -0.21 -1.27
CA ASP A 180 12.95 -0.06 -1.28
C ASP A 180 13.44 1.41 -1.15
N GLY A 181 12.52 2.37 -1.06
CA GLY A 181 12.83 3.80 -0.99
C GLY A 181 13.18 4.45 -2.34
N THR A 182 13.05 3.74 -3.46
CA THR A 182 13.31 4.26 -4.82
C THR A 182 12.12 5.02 -5.43
N GLY A 183 11.22 5.50 -4.57
CA GLY A 183 10.02 6.28 -4.89
C GLY A 183 9.85 7.45 -3.93
N THR A 184 8.88 8.32 -4.20
CA THR A 184 8.47 9.44 -3.34
C THR A 184 8.00 9.01 -1.95
N TYR A 185 7.43 7.81 -1.82
CA TYR A 185 6.91 7.24 -0.58
C TYR A 185 7.34 5.77 -0.43
N THR A 186 7.39 5.25 0.79
CA THR A 186 7.66 3.82 1.07
C THR A 186 6.41 3.00 1.34
N THR A 187 5.31 3.63 1.78
CA THR A 187 4.00 3.02 2.03
C THR A 187 2.92 3.63 1.13
N VAL A 188 1.87 2.87 0.87
CA VAL A 188 0.72 3.33 0.09
C VAL A 188 -0.08 4.36 0.86
N GLN A 189 -0.26 4.17 2.17
CA GLN A 189 -0.98 5.09 3.02
C GLN A 189 -0.33 6.49 3.06
N ALA A 190 1.00 6.58 3.14
CA ALA A 190 1.68 7.89 3.14
C ALA A 190 1.46 8.68 1.84
N ALA A 191 1.46 7.99 0.69
CA ALA A 191 1.14 8.62 -0.59
C ALA A 191 -0.32 9.08 -0.66
N VAL A 192 -1.25 8.32 -0.05
CA VAL A 192 -2.67 8.68 0.06
C VAL A 192 -2.89 9.85 1.04
N ASP A 193 -2.06 9.99 2.07
CA ASP A 193 -2.14 11.11 3.02
C ASP A 193 -1.52 12.41 2.52
N ALA A 194 -0.58 12.33 1.58
CA ALA A 194 -0.07 13.51 0.88
C ALA A 194 -1.08 14.13 -0.11
N VAL A 195 -2.17 13.44 -0.48
CA VAL A 195 -3.22 14.01 -1.32
C VAL A 195 -4.05 15.01 -0.51
N PRO A 196 -4.15 16.29 -0.92
CA PRO A 196 -4.93 17.29 -0.20
C PRO A 196 -6.41 16.90 -0.03
N ALA A 197 -7.00 17.21 1.12
CA ALA A 197 -8.43 16.99 1.36
C ALA A 197 -9.33 17.77 0.36
N THR A 198 -8.83 18.89 -0.18
CA THR A 198 -9.47 19.73 -1.19
C THR A 198 -9.22 19.26 -2.64
N ASN A 199 -8.64 18.08 -2.86
CA ASN A 199 -8.26 17.62 -4.20
C ASN A 199 -9.45 17.54 -5.17
N THR A 200 -9.36 18.21 -6.31
CA THR A 200 -10.40 18.23 -7.37
C THR A 200 -9.97 17.54 -8.67
N ALA A 201 -8.71 17.13 -8.78
CA ALA A 201 -8.11 16.56 -9.99
C ALA A 201 -7.59 15.13 -9.74
N ARG A 202 -7.37 14.33 -10.79
CA ARG A 202 -6.92 12.94 -10.62
C ARG A 202 -5.48 12.87 -10.13
N GLN A 203 -5.28 12.35 -8.92
CA GLN A 203 -3.95 12.05 -8.38
C GLN A 203 -3.67 10.56 -8.59
N VAL A 204 -2.65 10.25 -9.40
CA VAL A 204 -2.24 8.87 -9.67
C VAL A 204 -1.01 8.53 -8.84
N ILE A 205 -1.21 7.69 -7.84
CA ILE A 205 -0.18 7.11 -6.99
C ILE A 205 0.27 5.81 -7.67
N THR A 206 1.50 5.80 -8.19
CA THR A 206 2.11 4.62 -8.77
C THR A 206 2.81 3.79 -7.69
N ILE A 207 2.76 2.46 -7.74
CA ILE A 207 3.24 1.57 -6.68
C ILE A 207 4.13 0.49 -7.31
N LYS A 208 5.45 0.52 -7.02
CA LYS A 208 6.39 -0.50 -7.52
C LYS A 208 6.06 -1.90 -7.01
N ALA A 209 6.51 -2.91 -7.73
CA ALA A 209 6.37 -4.31 -7.32
C ALA A 209 6.90 -4.53 -5.90
N GLY A 210 6.24 -5.40 -5.14
CA GLY A 210 6.50 -5.68 -3.74
C GLY A 210 5.22 -5.94 -2.94
N THR A 211 5.39 -6.47 -1.73
CA THR A 211 4.31 -6.72 -0.77
C THR A 211 4.33 -5.67 0.34
N TYR A 212 3.26 -4.90 0.40
CA TYR A 212 2.98 -3.80 1.32
C TYR A 212 2.01 -4.31 2.38
N ARG A 213 2.52 -4.66 3.57
CA ARG A 213 1.67 -5.09 4.69
C ARG A 213 1.24 -3.87 5.50
N GLU A 214 0.09 -3.30 5.15
CA GLU A 214 -0.45 -2.08 5.73
C GLU A 214 -1.98 -2.05 5.59
N ILE A 215 -2.65 -1.18 6.35
CA ILE A 215 -4.06 -0.82 6.14
C ILE A 215 -4.09 0.49 5.35
N VAL A 216 -4.80 0.52 4.23
CA VAL A 216 -4.89 1.72 3.37
C VAL A 216 -6.30 2.31 3.42
N THR A 217 -6.45 3.55 3.86
CA THR A 217 -7.72 4.29 3.86
C THR A 217 -7.67 5.47 2.88
N VAL A 218 -8.37 5.31 1.75
CA VAL A 218 -8.53 6.35 0.73
C VAL A 218 -9.78 7.17 1.01
N ASN A 219 -9.58 8.30 1.70
CA ASN A 219 -10.62 9.25 2.13
C ASN A 219 -10.57 10.62 1.41
N LYS A 220 -9.76 10.76 0.35
CA LYS A 220 -9.74 11.95 -0.52
C LYS A 220 -10.23 11.57 -1.93
N PRO A 221 -11.01 12.42 -2.62
CA PRO A 221 -11.58 12.08 -3.91
C PRO A 221 -10.53 12.09 -5.04
N TYR A 222 -10.88 11.47 -6.16
CA TYR A 222 -10.06 11.41 -7.38
C TYR A 222 -8.67 10.75 -7.22
N VAL A 223 -8.46 9.95 -6.18
CA VAL A 223 -7.23 9.15 -6.01
C VAL A 223 -7.24 7.92 -6.93
N THR A 224 -6.09 7.58 -7.49
CA THR A 224 -5.87 6.36 -8.26
C THR A 224 -4.65 5.61 -7.74
N LEU A 225 -4.79 4.32 -7.42
CA LEU A 225 -3.67 3.43 -7.10
C LEU A 225 -3.28 2.59 -8.33
N GLN A 226 -2.05 2.72 -8.81
CA GLN A 226 -1.57 2.02 -10.01
C GLN A 226 -0.34 1.16 -9.68
N GLY A 227 -0.48 -0.17 -9.72
CA GLY A 227 0.68 -1.06 -9.61
C GLY A 227 1.55 -1.02 -10.86
N LEU A 228 2.87 -1.03 -10.65
CA LEU A 228 3.91 -1.02 -11.70
C LEU A 228 4.57 -2.39 -11.90
N GLY A 229 4.10 -3.45 -11.23
CA GLY A 229 4.51 -4.81 -11.55
C GLY A 229 4.13 -5.21 -12.98
N SER A 230 4.84 -6.16 -13.59
CA SER A 230 4.51 -6.66 -14.93
C SER A 230 3.19 -7.42 -14.98
N ALA A 231 2.66 -7.80 -13.82
CA ALA A 231 1.30 -8.28 -13.63
C ALA A 231 0.76 -7.83 -12.26
N ALA A 232 -0.57 -7.77 -12.12
CA ALA A 232 -1.24 -7.34 -10.89
C ALA A 232 -0.86 -8.14 -9.63
N ALA A 233 -0.38 -9.37 -9.78
CA ALA A 233 0.09 -10.22 -8.68
C ALA A 233 1.42 -9.75 -8.04
N GLN A 234 2.18 -8.86 -8.70
CA GLN A 234 3.50 -8.42 -8.24
C GLN A 234 3.47 -7.18 -7.35
N THR A 235 2.39 -6.41 -7.33
CA THR A 235 2.16 -5.30 -6.40
C THR A 235 1.02 -5.68 -5.48
N VAL A 236 1.30 -5.98 -4.21
CA VAL A 236 0.33 -6.55 -3.26
C VAL A 236 0.18 -5.66 -2.03
N ILE A 237 -1.05 -5.23 -1.73
CA ILE A 237 -1.42 -4.62 -0.45
C ILE A 237 -2.13 -5.69 0.38
N VAL A 238 -1.65 -5.97 1.60
CA VAL A 238 -2.12 -7.10 2.41
C VAL A 238 -2.23 -6.80 3.91
N ASN A 239 -3.25 -7.34 4.57
CA ASN A 239 -3.35 -7.41 6.03
C ASN A 239 -4.17 -8.64 6.46
N ASN A 240 -4.31 -8.90 7.76
CA ASN A 240 -5.02 -10.05 8.33
C ASN A 240 -6.02 -9.67 9.44
N HIS A 241 -6.51 -8.43 9.47
CA HIS A 241 -7.62 -8.07 10.36
C HIS A 241 -8.86 -8.93 10.05
N SER A 242 -9.64 -9.27 11.08
CA SER A 242 -10.86 -10.10 10.96
C SER A 242 -11.88 -9.78 12.05
N ASN A 243 -13.10 -10.25 11.87
CA ASN A 243 -14.16 -10.14 12.89
C ASN A 243 -13.77 -10.87 14.19
N ALA A 244 -13.23 -12.10 14.11
CA ALA A 244 -12.72 -12.84 15.27
C ALA A 244 -11.52 -12.15 15.94
N GLY A 245 -10.76 -11.30 15.22
CA GLY A 245 -9.75 -10.41 15.79
C GLY A 245 -10.30 -9.20 16.54
N GLY A 246 -11.62 -9.06 16.68
CA GLY A 246 -12.28 -7.95 17.40
C GLY A 246 -12.55 -6.69 16.57
N TYR A 247 -12.20 -6.68 15.28
CA TYR A 247 -12.39 -5.50 14.42
C TYR A 247 -13.85 -5.33 13.94
N GLY A 248 -14.63 -6.41 13.94
CA GLY A 248 -15.89 -6.48 13.20
C GLY A 248 -15.68 -6.61 11.69
N THR A 249 -16.64 -7.19 10.96
CA THR A 249 -16.53 -7.42 9.50
C THR A 249 -16.12 -6.14 8.75
N SER A 250 -16.88 -5.06 8.86
CA SER A 250 -16.67 -3.86 8.05
C SER A 250 -15.33 -3.15 8.30
N ASN A 251 -14.74 -3.26 9.50
CA ASN A 251 -13.44 -2.67 9.83
C ASN A 251 -12.27 -3.66 9.73
N SER A 252 -12.54 -4.91 9.31
CA SER A 252 -11.49 -5.89 8.99
C SER A 252 -10.80 -5.64 7.64
N ALA A 253 -11.22 -4.62 6.89
CA ALA A 253 -10.74 -4.35 5.54
C ALA A 253 -9.26 -3.99 5.49
N THR A 254 -8.51 -4.64 4.59
CA THR A 254 -7.12 -4.22 4.27
C THR A 254 -7.10 -2.87 3.54
N VAL A 255 -8.04 -2.64 2.62
CA VAL A 255 -8.21 -1.36 1.92
C VAL A 255 -9.62 -0.81 2.11
N PHE A 256 -9.72 0.44 2.56
CA PHE A 256 -10.97 1.19 2.65
C PHE A 256 -11.02 2.26 1.56
N VAL A 257 -12.01 2.20 0.68
CA VAL A 257 -12.31 3.26 -0.28
C VAL A 257 -13.51 4.04 0.26
N LYS A 258 -13.25 5.22 0.85
CA LYS A 258 -14.27 6.06 1.54
C LYS A 258 -14.62 7.34 0.77
N ALA A 259 -13.98 7.58 -0.36
CA ALA A 259 -14.16 8.79 -1.15
C ALA A 259 -14.61 8.50 -2.58
N LYS A 260 -15.30 9.49 -3.16
CA LYS A 260 -15.81 9.45 -4.53
C LYS A 260 -14.69 9.46 -5.57
N ASP A 261 -14.97 8.90 -6.75
CA ASP A 261 -14.08 8.89 -7.91
C ASP A 261 -12.74 8.17 -7.65
N PHE A 262 -12.76 7.13 -6.82
CA PHE A 262 -11.58 6.27 -6.63
C PHE A 262 -11.28 5.44 -7.88
N ALA A 263 -10.00 5.16 -8.15
CA ALA A 263 -9.64 4.12 -9.10
C ALA A 263 -8.47 3.24 -8.62
N ALA A 264 -8.43 1.98 -9.05
CA ALA A 264 -7.28 1.11 -8.89
C ALA A 264 -6.98 0.31 -10.17
N THR A 265 -5.70 0.06 -10.44
CA THR A 265 -5.29 -0.78 -11.57
C THR A 265 -3.98 -1.52 -11.36
N ASN A 266 -3.88 -2.72 -11.95
CA ASN A 266 -2.68 -3.56 -12.03
C ASN A 266 -2.03 -3.88 -10.67
N LEU A 267 -2.84 -4.21 -9.66
CA LEU A 267 -2.37 -4.56 -8.32
C LEU A 267 -3.30 -5.58 -7.63
N THR A 268 -2.83 -6.12 -6.51
CA THR A 268 -3.56 -7.04 -5.63
C THR A 268 -3.90 -6.36 -4.31
N MET A 269 -5.14 -6.51 -3.86
CA MET A 269 -5.59 -6.16 -2.50
C MET A 269 -6.03 -7.46 -1.82
N SER A 270 -5.45 -7.80 -0.68
CA SER A 270 -5.57 -9.13 -0.08
C SER A 270 -5.86 -9.06 1.42
N ASN A 271 -6.72 -9.94 1.93
CA ASN A 271 -6.76 -10.27 3.36
C ASN A 271 -6.24 -11.70 3.57
N ASP A 272 -5.17 -11.85 4.35
CA ASP A 272 -4.50 -13.14 4.60
C ASP A 272 -4.78 -13.75 5.98
N TYR A 273 -5.91 -13.41 6.61
CA TYR A 273 -6.36 -14.03 7.88
C TYR A 273 -6.59 -15.55 7.79
N GLY A 274 -7.11 -16.05 6.67
CA GLY A 274 -7.49 -17.46 6.49
C GLY A 274 -9.00 -17.72 6.56
N GLU A 275 -9.40 -18.99 6.67
CA GLU A 275 -10.79 -19.39 6.92
C GLU A 275 -11.13 -19.36 8.42
N GLY A 276 -12.43 -19.28 8.74
CA GLY A 276 -12.96 -19.37 10.11
C GLY A 276 -13.54 -18.07 10.66
N SER A 277 -13.34 -16.94 9.99
CA SER A 277 -13.99 -15.67 10.30
C SER A 277 -14.09 -14.75 9.08
N GLN A 278 -14.97 -13.76 9.16
CA GLN A 278 -15.09 -12.67 8.20
C GLN A 278 -13.79 -11.84 8.18
N ALA A 279 -13.19 -11.67 7.01
CA ALA A 279 -11.91 -10.99 6.85
C ALA A 279 -11.83 -10.27 5.50
N VAL A 280 -12.18 -8.98 5.51
CA VAL A 280 -12.37 -8.19 4.29
C VAL A 280 -11.01 -7.80 3.66
N ALA A 281 -10.85 -8.00 2.36
CA ALA A 281 -9.73 -7.44 1.61
C ALA A 281 -9.99 -5.97 1.25
N VAL A 282 -11.18 -5.65 0.74
CA VAL A 282 -11.55 -4.28 0.35
C VAL A 282 -12.98 -3.94 0.77
N ASN A 283 -13.14 -2.80 1.43
CA ASN A 283 -14.43 -2.17 1.75
C ASN A 283 -14.60 -0.93 0.87
N VAL A 284 -15.49 -1.01 -0.13
CA VAL A 284 -15.78 0.05 -1.08
C VAL A 284 -17.06 0.77 -0.68
N ASN A 285 -16.91 2.01 -0.22
CA ASN A 285 -17.95 2.87 0.32
C ASN A 285 -17.79 4.30 -0.23
N GLY A 286 -17.61 4.41 -1.55
CA GLY A 286 -17.38 5.68 -2.25
C GLY A 286 -17.87 5.60 -3.68
N ASP A 287 -18.72 6.55 -4.07
CA ASP A 287 -19.36 6.57 -5.39
C ASP A 287 -18.37 6.72 -6.56
N ARG A 288 -18.71 6.12 -7.70
CA ARG A 288 -17.89 6.12 -8.93
C ARG A 288 -16.51 5.46 -8.78
N ALA A 289 -16.41 4.39 -7.99
CA ALA A 289 -15.17 3.63 -7.86
C ALA A 289 -14.92 2.71 -9.07
N VAL A 290 -13.71 2.70 -9.61
CA VAL A 290 -13.30 1.86 -10.76
C VAL A 290 -12.09 0.97 -10.41
N PHE A 291 -12.17 -0.31 -10.71
CA PHE A 291 -11.10 -1.27 -10.53
C PHE A 291 -10.85 -2.01 -11.86
N ASN A 292 -9.67 -1.84 -12.46
CA ASN A 292 -9.33 -2.43 -13.76
C ASN A 292 -8.06 -3.29 -13.65
N ASN A 293 -8.14 -4.60 -13.95
CA ASN A 293 -7.02 -5.53 -13.73
C ASN A 293 -6.54 -5.49 -12.27
N VAL A 294 -7.48 -5.65 -11.33
CA VAL A 294 -7.20 -5.74 -9.89
C VAL A 294 -7.51 -7.15 -9.40
N ARG A 295 -6.69 -7.66 -8.47
CA ARG A 295 -6.92 -8.94 -7.79
C ARG A 295 -7.43 -8.69 -6.37
N PHE A 296 -8.53 -9.33 -6.00
CA PHE A 296 -9.11 -9.28 -4.66
C PHE A 296 -9.02 -10.69 -4.05
N LEU A 297 -8.19 -10.85 -3.02
CA LEU A 297 -7.90 -12.16 -2.44
C LEU A 297 -8.34 -12.19 -0.96
N GLY A 298 -9.08 -13.21 -0.56
CA GLY A 298 -9.50 -13.40 0.82
C GLY A 298 -10.15 -14.75 1.01
N ASN A 299 -10.97 -14.93 2.03
CA ASN A 299 -11.78 -16.14 2.23
C ASN A 299 -13.24 -15.75 2.37
N GLN A 300 -13.76 -15.75 3.60
CA GLN A 300 -15.08 -15.25 3.91
C GLN A 300 -15.08 -13.71 3.89
N ASP A 301 -16.11 -13.12 3.28
CA ASP A 301 -16.34 -11.66 3.21
C ASP A 301 -15.23 -10.88 2.47
N THR A 302 -14.61 -11.43 1.42
CA THR A 302 -13.43 -10.83 0.75
C THR A 302 -13.65 -9.40 0.23
N LEU A 303 -14.77 -9.12 -0.44
CA LEU A 303 -15.03 -7.83 -1.10
C LEU A 303 -16.39 -7.27 -0.67
N LEU A 304 -16.35 -6.22 0.15
CA LEU A 304 -17.52 -5.47 0.60
C LEU A 304 -17.81 -4.32 -0.38
N VAL A 305 -18.76 -4.55 -1.29
CA VAL A 305 -19.36 -3.53 -2.18
C VAL A 305 -20.48 -2.81 -1.45
N ASN A 306 -20.10 -1.92 -0.52
CA ASN A 306 -20.96 -1.40 0.54
C ASN A 306 -22.13 -0.54 0.02
N ASN A 307 -21.84 0.65 -0.53
CA ASN A 307 -22.83 1.64 -0.98
C ASN A 307 -22.40 2.27 -2.31
N TYR A 308 -23.32 2.95 -2.99
CA TYR A 308 -23.09 3.70 -4.25
C TYR A 308 -22.78 2.81 -5.47
N ARG A 309 -22.13 3.38 -6.51
CA ARG A 309 -21.89 2.69 -7.80
C ARG A 309 -20.42 2.29 -7.97
N HIS A 310 -20.16 1.03 -8.31
CA HIS A 310 -18.82 0.47 -8.42
C HIS A 310 -18.64 -0.32 -9.73
N TYR A 311 -17.50 -0.16 -10.40
CA TYR A 311 -17.18 -0.89 -11.64
C TYR A 311 -15.87 -1.68 -11.49
N PHE A 312 -15.97 -2.99 -11.59
CA PHE A 312 -14.86 -3.94 -11.58
C PHE A 312 -14.75 -4.53 -12.98
N VAL A 313 -13.61 -4.32 -13.66
CA VAL A 313 -13.40 -4.77 -15.04
C VAL A 313 -12.06 -5.49 -15.19
N ASN A 314 -12.00 -6.53 -16.02
CA ASN A 314 -10.79 -7.35 -16.25
C ASN A 314 -10.14 -7.88 -14.96
N SER A 315 -10.93 -8.01 -13.88
CA SER A 315 -10.43 -8.19 -12.52
C SER A 315 -10.59 -9.65 -12.07
N TYR A 316 -9.96 -10.01 -10.96
CA TYR A 316 -10.04 -11.35 -10.37
C TYR A 316 -10.48 -11.23 -8.92
N VAL A 317 -11.50 -11.99 -8.51
CA VAL A 317 -11.95 -12.09 -7.12
C VAL A 317 -11.94 -13.55 -6.70
N GLU A 318 -11.34 -13.86 -5.55
CA GLU A 318 -11.48 -15.17 -4.93
C GLU A 318 -11.95 -15.09 -3.49
N GLY A 319 -12.61 -16.15 -3.04
CA GLY A 319 -13.02 -16.31 -1.64
C GLY A 319 -13.79 -17.61 -1.44
N THR A 320 -14.53 -17.70 -0.34
CA THR A 320 -15.22 -18.94 0.06
C THR A 320 -16.70 -18.70 0.34
N VAL A 321 -17.03 -17.96 1.41
CA VAL A 321 -18.41 -17.66 1.82
C VAL A 321 -18.67 -16.16 1.68
N ASP A 322 -19.78 -15.78 1.03
CA ASP A 322 -20.26 -14.40 0.91
C ASP A 322 -19.20 -13.43 0.38
N PHE A 323 -18.28 -13.91 -0.44
CA PHE A 323 -17.02 -13.21 -0.69
C PHE A 323 -17.16 -11.97 -1.59
N ILE A 324 -18.35 -11.75 -2.17
CA ILE A 324 -18.77 -10.48 -2.77
C ILE A 324 -20.12 -10.07 -2.13
N PHE A 325 -20.11 -9.10 -1.21
CA PHE A 325 -21.29 -8.76 -0.40
C PHE A 325 -21.49 -7.25 -0.24
N GLY A 326 -22.71 -6.84 0.09
CA GLY A 326 -23.08 -5.43 0.26
C GLY A 326 -24.25 -4.96 -0.60
N GLY A 327 -24.53 -3.66 -0.55
CA GLY A 327 -25.76 -3.04 -1.06
C GLY A 327 -25.57 -2.14 -2.29
N ALA A 328 -24.34 -1.97 -2.76
CA ALA A 328 -23.99 -1.12 -3.89
C ALA A 328 -24.60 -1.58 -5.22
N SER A 329 -24.75 -0.63 -6.15
CA SER A 329 -24.93 -0.90 -7.59
C SER A 329 -23.56 -1.25 -8.19
N ALA A 330 -23.15 -2.51 -8.07
CA ALA A 330 -21.82 -3.00 -8.43
C ALA A 330 -21.84 -3.84 -9.72
N VAL A 331 -20.92 -3.57 -10.65
CA VAL A 331 -20.80 -4.31 -11.91
C VAL A 331 -19.43 -4.97 -12.02
N PHE A 332 -19.43 -6.30 -12.19
CA PHE A 332 -18.25 -7.14 -12.46
C PHE A 332 -18.26 -7.55 -13.94
N HIS A 333 -17.54 -6.80 -14.77
CA HIS A 333 -17.48 -6.98 -16.22
C HIS A 333 -16.19 -7.71 -16.64
N ASN A 334 -16.29 -8.71 -17.51
CA ASN A 334 -15.14 -9.44 -18.07
C ASN A 334 -14.12 -9.89 -16.99
N SER A 335 -14.64 -10.35 -15.84
CA SER A 335 -13.86 -10.63 -14.64
C SER A 335 -13.92 -12.11 -14.29
N ASN A 336 -12.91 -12.58 -13.56
CA ASN A 336 -12.79 -13.97 -13.13
C ASN A 336 -13.17 -14.07 -11.65
N ILE A 337 -14.15 -14.90 -11.35
CA ILE A 337 -14.70 -15.07 -10.00
C ILE A 337 -14.44 -16.52 -9.59
N TYR A 338 -13.61 -16.74 -8.57
CA TYR A 338 -13.11 -18.06 -8.18
C TYR A 338 -13.51 -18.42 -6.74
N GLU A 339 -14.41 -19.38 -6.59
CA GLU A 339 -14.78 -19.89 -5.26
C GLU A 339 -13.86 -21.05 -4.87
N LYS A 340 -12.99 -20.81 -3.89
CA LYS A 340 -11.81 -21.66 -3.67
C LYS A 340 -11.98 -22.77 -2.63
N ARG A 341 -13.15 -22.88 -1.99
CA ARG A 341 -13.41 -23.89 -0.96
C ARG A 341 -13.82 -25.20 -1.63
N SER A 342 -13.14 -26.30 -1.30
CA SER A 342 -13.50 -27.63 -1.83
C SER A 342 -14.89 -28.11 -1.39
N THR A 343 -15.43 -27.58 -0.29
CA THR A 343 -16.80 -27.85 0.20
C THR A 343 -17.84 -26.84 -0.31
N GLY A 344 -17.41 -25.84 -1.05
CA GLY A 344 -18.24 -24.80 -1.63
C GLY A 344 -18.62 -23.65 -0.68
N GLY A 345 -19.17 -22.60 -1.27
CA GLY A 345 -19.90 -21.54 -0.57
C GLY A 345 -20.76 -20.68 -1.51
N PRO A 346 -21.59 -19.78 -0.98
CA PRO A 346 -22.27 -18.76 -1.77
C PRO A 346 -21.26 -17.69 -2.25
N ILE A 347 -21.30 -17.35 -3.53
CA ILE A 347 -20.47 -16.26 -4.10
C ILE A 347 -20.90 -14.91 -3.54
N THR A 348 -22.21 -14.62 -3.53
CA THR A 348 -22.72 -13.31 -3.09
C THR A 348 -23.62 -13.33 -1.88
N ALA A 349 -23.52 -12.28 -1.05
CA ALA A 349 -24.51 -11.90 -0.05
C ALA A 349 -24.95 -10.43 -0.23
N ALA A 350 -25.93 -10.18 -1.09
CA ALA A 350 -26.39 -8.83 -1.37
C ALA A 350 -27.38 -8.34 -0.30
N ASN A 351 -27.29 -7.07 0.10
CA ASN A 351 -28.28 -6.37 0.92
C ASN A 351 -28.76 -5.07 0.26
N THR A 352 -28.94 -5.10 -1.07
CA THR A 352 -29.43 -3.99 -1.88
C THR A 352 -30.66 -3.32 -1.27
N ASP A 353 -30.60 -2.01 -1.08
CA ASP A 353 -31.70 -1.22 -0.53
C ASP A 353 -32.97 -1.35 -1.42
N PRO A 354 -34.18 -1.48 -0.83
CA PRO A 354 -35.43 -1.58 -1.59
C PRO A 354 -35.70 -0.41 -2.55
N SER A 355 -35.20 0.79 -2.25
CA SER A 355 -35.32 1.97 -3.11
C SER A 355 -34.42 1.92 -4.34
N LEU A 356 -33.38 1.08 -4.34
CA LEU A 356 -32.45 0.93 -5.47
C LEU A 356 -32.95 -0.16 -6.43
N THR A 357 -33.02 0.18 -7.71
CA THR A 357 -33.35 -0.77 -8.79
C THR A 357 -32.25 -1.82 -9.02
N TYR A 358 -30.99 -1.44 -8.81
CA TYR A 358 -29.81 -2.22 -9.19
C TYR A 358 -28.90 -2.52 -8.00
N GLY A 359 -28.57 -3.79 -7.81
CA GLY A 359 -27.57 -4.28 -6.87
C GLY A 359 -26.33 -4.78 -7.62
N ILE A 360 -26.06 -6.08 -7.55
CA ILE A 360 -24.85 -6.67 -8.11
C ILE A 360 -25.12 -7.27 -9.50
N LEU A 361 -24.27 -6.96 -10.49
CA LEU A 361 -24.30 -7.54 -11.84
C LEU A 361 -22.95 -8.16 -12.17
N PHE A 362 -22.94 -9.45 -12.48
CA PHE A 362 -21.86 -10.10 -13.21
C PHE A 362 -22.20 -10.06 -14.69
N TYR A 363 -21.35 -9.45 -15.50
CA TYR A 363 -21.58 -9.28 -16.94
C TYR A 363 -20.39 -9.81 -17.75
N LYS A 364 -20.63 -10.80 -18.63
CA LYS A 364 -19.56 -11.43 -19.44
C LYS A 364 -18.38 -11.93 -18.62
N SER A 365 -18.63 -12.34 -17.38
CA SER A 365 -17.62 -12.78 -16.43
C SER A 365 -17.55 -14.30 -16.38
N THR A 366 -16.39 -14.84 -15.98
CA THR A 366 -16.16 -16.28 -15.85
C THR A 366 -16.18 -16.67 -14.38
N ILE A 367 -17.03 -17.63 -14.04
CA ILE A 367 -17.21 -18.12 -12.67
C ILE A 367 -16.68 -19.56 -12.63
N THR A 368 -15.68 -19.78 -11.80
CA THR A 368 -15.00 -21.07 -11.59
C THR A 368 -14.83 -21.33 -10.10
N GLY A 369 -14.33 -22.51 -9.73
CA GLY A 369 -14.09 -22.86 -8.33
C GLY A 369 -13.35 -24.18 -8.18
N ALA A 370 -13.04 -24.52 -6.94
CA ALA A 370 -12.13 -25.62 -6.59
C ALA A 370 -12.74 -27.03 -6.69
N ALA A 371 -14.08 -27.15 -6.66
CA ALA A 371 -14.79 -28.43 -6.69
C ALA A 371 -16.13 -28.32 -7.42
N ASN A 372 -16.59 -29.42 -8.01
CA ASN A 372 -17.81 -29.42 -8.84
C ASN A 372 -19.11 -29.49 -8.01
N ASN A 373 -20.12 -28.75 -8.44
CA ASN A 373 -21.51 -28.76 -7.95
C ASN A 373 -21.66 -28.47 -6.44
N VAL A 374 -20.80 -27.62 -5.87
CA VAL A 374 -20.82 -27.21 -4.46
C VAL A 374 -21.05 -25.71 -4.25
N THR A 375 -20.66 -24.87 -5.21
CA THR A 375 -20.75 -23.41 -5.13
C THR A 375 -22.18 -22.90 -5.37
N GLY A 376 -22.65 -21.99 -4.54
CA GLY A 376 -23.91 -21.26 -4.77
C GLY A 376 -23.66 -19.92 -5.46
N LEU A 377 -24.59 -19.48 -6.32
CA LEU A 377 -24.54 -18.14 -6.93
C LEU A 377 -24.72 -17.04 -5.88
N GLY A 378 -25.58 -17.25 -4.88
CA GLY A 378 -25.75 -16.28 -3.79
C GLY A 378 -26.87 -16.56 -2.81
N ARG A 379 -26.98 -15.66 -1.82
CA ARG A 379 -28.03 -15.62 -0.79
C ARG A 379 -28.40 -14.18 -0.39
N PRO A 380 -29.61 -13.93 0.13
CA PRO A 380 -30.10 -12.57 0.36
C PRO A 380 -29.78 -12.09 1.79
N TRP A 381 -28.72 -11.30 1.97
CA TRP A 381 -28.44 -10.71 3.29
C TRP A 381 -29.49 -9.64 3.68
N GLY A 382 -30.06 -8.95 2.69
CA GLY A 382 -31.21 -8.05 2.88
C GLY A 382 -32.46 -8.51 2.12
N PRO A 383 -33.67 -8.10 2.54
CA PRO A 383 -34.94 -8.58 1.98
C PRO A 383 -35.17 -8.18 0.51
N ALA A 384 -34.49 -7.14 0.01
CA ALA A 384 -34.55 -6.70 -1.38
C ALA A 384 -33.26 -6.97 -2.18
N ALA A 385 -32.42 -7.90 -1.70
CA ALA A 385 -31.18 -8.34 -2.34
C ALA A 385 -31.32 -8.52 -3.85
N GLN A 386 -30.40 -7.95 -4.62
CA GLN A 386 -30.45 -7.98 -6.09
C GLN A 386 -29.10 -8.44 -6.64
N VAL A 387 -29.12 -9.53 -7.41
CA VAL A 387 -27.95 -10.15 -8.03
C VAL A 387 -28.34 -10.70 -9.39
N VAL A 388 -27.57 -10.35 -10.42
CA VAL A 388 -27.77 -10.90 -11.77
C VAL A 388 -26.47 -11.44 -12.34
N PHE A 389 -26.51 -12.68 -12.83
CA PHE A 389 -25.44 -13.27 -13.65
C PHE A 389 -25.87 -13.25 -15.12
N ARG A 390 -25.24 -12.41 -15.92
CA ARG A 390 -25.62 -12.12 -17.31
C ARG A 390 -24.47 -12.41 -18.28
N GLU A 391 -24.76 -13.20 -19.32
CA GLU A 391 -23.81 -13.58 -20.38
C GLU A 391 -22.52 -14.19 -19.81
N CYS A 392 -22.59 -14.80 -18.63
CA CYS A 392 -21.45 -15.35 -17.91
C CYS A 392 -21.14 -16.79 -18.34
N SER A 393 -19.87 -17.19 -18.19
CA SER A 393 -19.46 -18.59 -18.28
C SER A 393 -19.43 -19.18 -16.88
N LEU A 394 -20.33 -20.13 -16.59
CA LEU A 394 -20.46 -20.83 -15.32
C LEU A 394 -19.86 -22.24 -15.45
N SER A 395 -18.76 -22.52 -14.76
CA SER A 395 -18.15 -23.85 -14.77
C SER A 395 -18.96 -24.87 -13.95
N ALA A 396 -18.57 -26.14 -14.02
CA ALA A 396 -19.15 -27.23 -13.22
C ALA A 396 -19.10 -27.01 -11.69
N THR A 397 -18.45 -25.95 -11.19
CA THR A 397 -18.44 -25.57 -9.75
C THR A 397 -19.84 -25.26 -9.20
N ILE A 398 -20.72 -24.70 -10.03
CA ILE A 398 -22.03 -24.20 -9.61
C ILE A 398 -23.01 -25.35 -9.34
N LYS A 399 -23.71 -25.26 -8.20
CA LYS A 399 -24.88 -26.10 -7.87
C LYS A 399 -25.96 -25.95 -8.94
N THR A 400 -26.18 -26.99 -9.73
CA THR A 400 -27.10 -26.92 -10.88
C THR A 400 -28.59 -26.94 -10.47
N SER A 401 -28.94 -27.65 -9.39
CA SER A 401 -30.32 -27.81 -8.91
C SER A 401 -30.82 -26.66 -8.02
N GLN A 402 -29.95 -26.12 -7.16
CA GLN A 402 -30.26 -25.08 -6.18
C GLN A 402 -29.05 -24.14 -6.00
N PRO A 403 -28.80 -23.22 -6.95
CA PRO A 403 -27.68 -22.28 -6.85
C PRO A 403 -27.94 -21.11 -5.88
N TRP A 404 -29.21 -20.77 -5.64
CA TRP A 404 -29.60 -19.71 -4.71
C TRP A 404 -30.07 -20.34 -3.39
N THR A 405 -29.71 -19.74 -2.26
CA THR A 405 -30.08 -20.25 -0.92
C THR A 405 -30.57 -19.13 -0.02
N ASP A 406 -31.34 -19.47 1.01
CA ASP A 406 -31.82 -18.53 2.02
C ASP A 406 -30.69 -18.04 2.93
N MET A 407 -30.91 -16.92 3.61
CA MET A 407 -30.03 -16.39 4.64
C MET A 407 -30.87 -15.86 5.81
N SER A 408 -30.83 -16.58 6.93
CA SER A 408 -31.69 -16.33 8.09
C SER A 408 -33.18 -16.28 7.67
N GLU A 409 -33.89 -15.21 7.98
CA GLU A 409 -35.29 -14.99 7.61
C GLU A 409 -35.52 -14.57 6.14
N ASN A 410 -34.48 -14.16 5.42
CA ASN A 410 -34.59 -13.73 4.03
C ASN A 410 -34.53 -14.93 3.09
N THR A 411 -35.58 -15.12 2.29
CA THR A 411 -35.69 -16.25 1.34
C THR A 411 -35.23 -15.86 -0.06
N TRP A 412 -34.61 -16.79 -0.78
CA TRP A 412 -34.12 -16.52 -2.14
C TRP A 412 -35.25 -16.27 -3.14
N GLN A 413 -36.45 -16.82 -2.91
CA GLN A 413 -37.63 -16.62 -3.76
C GLN A 413 -38.17 -15.18 -3.68
N ASN A 414 -37.96 -14.50 -2.56
CA ASN A 414 -38.36 -13.09 -2.38
C ASN A 414 -37.26 -12.12 -2.88
N ALA A 415 -36.05 -12.62 -3.13
CA ALA A 415 -34.93 -11.83 -3.62
C ALA A 415 -35.03 -11.59 -5.14
N ARG A 416 -34.36 -10.53 -5.60
CA ARG A 416 -34.28 -10.13 -7.02
C ARG A 416 -33.09 -10.82 -7.70
N PHE A 417 -33.08 -12.15 -7.67
CA PHE A 417 -32.01 -12.99 -8.21
C PHE A 417 -32.36 -13.52 -9.59
N PHE A 418 -31.49 -13.25 -10.57
CA PHE A 418 -31.75 -13.64 -11.96
C PHE A 418 -30.50 -14.10 -12.72
N GLU A 419 -30.73 -14.88 -13.75
CA GLU A 419 -29.74 -15.27 -14.75
C GLU A 419 -30.18 -14.84 -16.15
N TYR A 420 -29.23 -14.64 -17.07
CA TYR A 420 -29.55 -14.38 -18.48
C TYR A 420 -28.45 -14.87 -19.42
N ARG A 421 -28.79 -15.80 -20.32
CA ARG A 421 -27.90 -16.34 -21.37
C ARG A 421 -26.51 -16.74 -20.84
N ASN A 422 -26.47 -17.31 -19.64
CA ASN A 422 -25.26 -17.92 -19.09
C ASN A 422 -24.94 -19.22 -19.85
N THR A 423 -23.65 -19.55 -19.94
CA THR A 423 -23.13 -20.72 -20.65
C THR A 423 -22.21 -21.55 -19.76
N GLY A 424 -21.76 -22.71 -20.24
CA GLY A 424 -20.94 -23.64 -19.45
C GLY A 424 -21.76 -24.63 -18.63
N SER A 425 -21.08 -25.64 -18.05
CA SER A 425 -21.72 -26.78 -17.38
C SER A 425 -22.39 -26.47 -16.04
N GLY A 426 -22.14 -25.30 -15.45
CA GLY A 426 -22.86 -24.79 -14.29
C GLY A 426 -24.09 -23.96 -14.64
N ALA A 427 -24.28 -23.60 -15.92
CA ALA A 427 -25.47 -22.90 -16.39
C ALA A 427 -26.63 -23.89 -16.62
N GLY A 428 -27.86 -23.40 -16.51
CA GLY A 428 -29.06 -24.20 -16.71
C GLY A 428 -30.31 -23.40 -16.39
N SER A 429 -31.48 -24.01 -16.65
CA SER A 429 -32.77 -23.43 -16.33
C SER A 429 -33.64 -24.47 -15.64
N ASN A 430 -34.23 -24.11 -14.50
CA ASN A 430 -35.20 -24.88 -13.73
C ASN A 430 -35.98 -23.92 -12.82
N GLY A 431 -36.95 -24.43 -12.04
CA GLY A 431 -37.78 -23.61 -11.15
C GLY A 431 -37.01 -22.82 -10.06
N ASN A 432 -35.78 -23.22 -9.77
CA ASN A 432 -34.90 -22.56 -8.80
C ASN A 432 -33.89 -21.61 -9.45
N ARG A 433 -34.04 -21.30 -10.74
CA ARG A 433 -33.11 -20.46 -11.53
C ARG A 433 -33.86 -19.43 -12.37
N PRO A 434 -34.38 -18.34 -11.77
CA PRO A 434 -35.15 -17.33 -12.49
C PRO A 434 -34.35 -16.74 -13.66
N GLN A 435 -34.94 -16.74 -14.85
CA GLN A 435 -34.31 -16.19 -16.06
C GLN A 435 -34.93 -14.83 -16.42
N LEU A 436 -34.12 -13.86 -16.84
CA LEU A 436 -34.63 -12.66 -17.50
C LEU A 436 -35.11 -13.00 -18.92
N SER A 437 -36.16 -12.33 -19.39
CA SER A 437 -36.46 -12.25 -20.82
C SER A 437 -35.46 -11.34 -21.53
N ASP A 438 -35.39 -11.41 -22.86
CA ASP A 438 -34.58 -10.48 -23.67
C ASP A 438 -34.97 -9.01 -23.45
N SER A 439 -36.28 -8.73 -23.33
CA SER A 439 -36.80 -7.39 -23.05
C SER A 439 -36.46 -6.88 -21.65
N ALA A 440 -36.45 -7.77 -20.65
CA ALA A 440 -36.00 -7.42 -19.31
C ALA A 440 -34.48 -7.21 -19.28
N ALA A 441 -33.69 -8.11 -19.86
CA ALA A 441 -32.23 -8.02 -19.88
C ALA A 441 -31.68 -6.74 -20.54
N ALA A 442 -32.45 -6.11 -21.44
CA ALA A 442 -32.14 -4.80 -22.01
C ALA A 442 -32.07 -3.65 -20.98
N THR A 443 -32.69 -3.78 -19.79
CA THR A 443 -32.54 -2.83 -18.68
C THR A 443 -31.44 -3.23 -17.69
N TYR A 444 -30.98 -4.49 -17.72
CA TYR A 444 -29.90 -5.01 -16.86
C TYR A 444 -28.56 -4.97 -17.59
N THR A 445 -28.10 -3.75 -17.88
CA THR A 445 -26.81 -3.47 -18.54
C THR A 445 -25.85 -2.75 -17.58
N PRO A 446 -24.52 -2.89 -17.77
CA PRO A 446 -23.54 -2.08 -17.04
C PRO A 446 -23.86 -0.58 -17.06
N GLN A 447 -24.27 -0.05 -18.21
CA GLN A 447 -24.62 1.37 -18.39
C GLN A 447 -25.82 1.78 -17.53
N LYS A 448 -26.80 0.90 -17.32
CA LYS A 448 -27.97 1.17 -16.48
C LYS A 448 -27.66 1.06 -14.99
N TYR A 449 -26.86 0.07 -14.59
CA TYR A 449 -26.41 -0.11 -13.20
C TYR A 449 -25.52 1.07 -12.71
N LEU A 450 -24.69 1.62 -13.60
CA LEU A 450 -23.74 2.69 -13.26
C LEU A 450 -24.27 4.10 -13.60
N ALA A 451 -25.45 4.20 -14.19
CA ALA A 451 -26.08 5.48 -14.49
C ALA A 451 -26.31 6.33 -13.23
N GLY A 452 -26.29 7.64 -13.42
CA GLY A 452 -26.68 8.63 -12.41
C GLY A 452 -27.01 9.95 -13.09
N THR A 453 -27.46 10.92 -12.30
CA THR A 453 -27.74 12.29 -12.78
C THR A 453 -26.48 13.08 -13.16
N ASP A 454 -25.30 12.53 -12.87
CA ASP A 454 -23.98 13.13 -13.09
C ASP A 454 -23.31 12.73 -14.41
N GLY A 455 -23.97 11.91 -15.23
CA GLY A 455 -23.43 11.47 -16.53
C GLY A 455 -22.21 10.55 -16.45
N TRP A 456 -21.88 10.00 -15.27
CA TRP A 456 -20.76 9.08 -15.14
C TRP A 456 -20.97 7.81 -15.95
N ASN A 457 -19.97 7.47 -16.76
CA ASN A 457 -19.98 6.29 -17.62
C ASN A 457 -18.53 5.77 -17.75
N PRO A 458 -18.13 4.75 -16.97
CA PRO A 458 -16.77 4.21 -17.00
C PRO A 458 -16.59 3.08 -18.03
N ILE A 459 -17.56 2.89 -18.93
CA ILE A 459 -17.64 1.75 -19.87
C ILE A 459 -17.25 2.16 -21.31
N VAL A 460 -17.11 3.46 -21.58
CA VAL A 460 -16.80 4.05 -22.90
C VAL A 460 -15.32 4.27 -23.13
#